data_AF-A0A2M7YBE4-F1
#
_entry.id   AF-A0A2M7YBE4-F1
#
_cell.length_a   1.000
_cell.length_b   1.000
_cell.length_c   1.000
_cell.angle_alpha   90.00
_cell.angle_beta   90.00
_cell.angle_gamma   90.00
#
_symmetry.space_group_name_H-M   'P 1'
#
loop_
_entity.id
_entity.type
_entity.pdbx_description
1 polymer ?
#
loop_
_entity_poly.entity_id
_entity_poly.type
_entity_poly.pdbx_seq_one_letter_code
_entity_poly.pdbx_strand_id
1 'polypeptide(L)' 'MADEHTSLSGLTDAEARELHEIYMKGFVLFTGVAVVAHFLVWLWRPWLAGPQGFTASLHDAASMLTMLS' A
#
# COMPACT_ATOMS: atom_id res chain seq x y z
N MET A 1 -1.78 -37.18 26.17
CA MET A 1 -1.96 -36.85 24.74
C MET A 1 -0.74 -36.03 24.37
N ALA A 2 0.18 -36.64 23.65
CA ALA A 2 1.51 -36.10 23.42
C ALA A 2 1.48 -35.01 22.34
N ASP A 3 2.17 -33.91 22.62
CA ASP A 3 2.57 -32.84 21.71
C ASP A 3 3.21 -33.40 20.43
N GLU A 4 2.52 -33.31 19.28
CA GLU A 4 3.10 -33.68 17.97
C GLU A 4 3.01 -32.56 16.91
N HIS A 5 2.38 -31.42 17.23
CA HIS A 5 2.23 -30.31 16.27
C HIS A 5 2.50 -28.93 16.88
N THR A 6 3.54 -28.81 17.70
CA THR A 6 4.09 -27.49 18.05
C THR A 6 4.94 -27.00 16.89
N SER A 7 4.47 -25.94 16.22
CA SER A 7 5.16 -25.28 15.11
C SER A 7 6.51 -24.69 15.54
N LEU A 8 7.39 -24.35 14.59
CA LEU A 8 8.70 -23.72 14.87
C LEU A 8 8.60 -22.42 15.69
N SER A 9 7.43 -21.78 15.74
CA SER A 9 7.13 -20.61 16.57
C SER A 9 6.66 -20.95 18.00
N GLY A 10 6.57 -22.23 18.37
CA GLY A 10 6.15 -22.70 19.70
C GLY A 10 4.64 -22.59 19.98
N LEU A 11 3.84 -22.26 18.96
CA LEU A 11 2.38 -22.14 19.06
C LEU A 11 1.73 -23.43 18.57
N THR A 12 0.65 -23.81 19.24
CA THR A 12 -0.27 -24.84 18.73
C THR A 12 -1.04 -24.31 17.51
N ASP A 13 -1.47 -25.19 16.62
CA ASP A 13 -2.25 -24.83 15.43
C ASP A 13 -3.54 -24.03 15.75
N ALA A 14 -4.09 -24.23 16.96
CA ALA A 14 -5.25 -23.51 17.44
C ALA A 14 -4.92 -22.04 17.76
N GLU A 15 -3.84 -21.80 18.51
CA GLU A 15 -3.42 -20.44 18.89
C GLU A 15 -2.95 -19.64 17.66
N ALA A 16 -2.28 -20.29 16.71
CA ALA A 16 -1.88 -19.66 15.46
C ALA A 16 -3.09 -19.18 14.64
N ARG A 17 -4.20 -19.93 14.63
CA ARG A 17 -5.45 -19.52 13.95
C ARG A 17 -6.12 -18.35 14.64
N GLU A 18 -6.16 -18.33 15.97
CA GLU A 18 -6.76 -17.24 16.73
C GLU A 18 -6.01 -15.91 16.51
N LEU A 19 -4.68 -15.94 16.56
CA LEU A 19 -3.84 -14.78 16.22
C LEU A 19 -4.01 -14.36 14.76
N HIS A 20 -4.07 -15.31 13.85
CA HIS A 20 -4.26 -15.03 12.43
C HIS A 20 -5.61 -14.34 12.17
N GLU A 21 -6.69 -14.81 12.81
CA GLU A 21 -8.01 -14.20 12.66
C GLU A 21 -8.05 -12.75 13.15
N ILE A 22 -7.49 -12.46 14.32
CA ILE A 22 -7.50 -11.08 14.85
C ILE A 22 -6.58 -10.16 14.06
N TYR A 23 -5.43 -10.67 13.61
CA TYR A 23 -4.51 -9.94 12.73
C TYR A 23 -5.17 -9.60 11.40
N MET A 24 -5.82 -10.57 10.76
CA MET A 24 -6.42 -10.37 9.43
C MET A 24 -7.58 -9.37 9.49
N LYS A 25 -8.37 -9.37 10.58
CA LYS A 25 -9.41 -8.36 10.82
C LYS A 25 -8.83 -6.93 10.84
N GLY A 26 -7.76 -6.72 11.60
CA GLY A 26 -7.08 -5.42 11.68
C GLY A 26 -6.38 -5.02 10.37
N PHE A 27 -5.71 -5.98 9.73
CA PHE A 27 -5.02 -5.78 8.45
C PHE A 27 -5.99 -5.35 7.35
N VAL A 28 -7.13 -6.02 7.22
CA VAL A 28 -8.14 -5.68 6.20
C VAL A 28 -8.71 -4.27 6.45
N LEU A 29 -8.99 -3.90 7.70
CA LEU A 29 -9.45 -2.56 8.03
C LEU A 29 -8.41 -1.49 7.67
N PHE A 30 -7.16 -1.70 8.07
CA PHE A 30 -6.04 -0.79 7.76
C PHE A 30 -5.83 -0.66 6.25
N THR A 31 -5.75 -1.78 5.53
CA THR A 31 -5.58 -1.79 4.08
C THR A 31 -6.74 -1.11 3.37
N GLY A 32 -7.99 -1.31 3.82
CA GLY A 32 -9.16 -0.61 3.28
C GLY A 32 -9.02 0.91 3.38
N VAL A 33 -8.62 1.42 4.55
CA VAL A 33 -8.37 2.86 4.75
C VAL A 33 -7.19 3.34 3.92
N ALA A 34 -6.10 2.58 3.88
CA ALA A 34 -4.91 2.93 3.11
C ALA A 34 -5.22 3.05 1.62
N VAL A 35 -6.00 2.12 1.07
CA VAL A 35 -6.43 2.14 -0.33
C VAL A 35 -7.21 3.43 -0.64
N VAL A 36 -8.18 3.80 0.20
CA VAL A 36 -8.95 5.06 0.03
C VAL A 36 -8.05 6.29 0.08
N ALA A 37 -7.13 6.35 1.05
CA ALA A 37 -6.19 7.46 1.17
C ALA A 37 -5.28 7.59 -0.07
N HIS A 38 -4.76 6.47 -0.57
CA HIS A 38 -3.92 6.46 -1.77
C HIS A 38 -4.69 6.85 -3.03
N PHE A 39 -5.96 6.43 -3.16
CA PHE A 39 -6.82 6.90 -4.25
C PHE A 39 -7.04 8.41 -4.18
N LEU A 40 -7.26 8.97 -2.99
CA LEU A 40 -7.46 10.41 -2.82
C LEU A 40 -6.20 11.21 -3.17
N VAL A 41 -5.03 10.75 -2.71
CA VAL A 41 -3.73 11.34 -3.08
C VAL A 41 -3.47 11.20 -4.57
N TRP A 42 -3.88 10.08 -5.19
CA TRP A 42 -3.75 9.88 -6.63
C TRP A 42 -4.57 10.90 -7.42
N LEU A 43 -5.78 11.22 -6.97
CA LEU A 43 -6.60 12.26 -7.60
C LEU A 43 -5.96 13.65 -7.47
N TRP A 44 -5.30 13.92 -6.34
CA TRP A 44 -4.62 15.21 -6.12
C TRP A 44 -3.32 15.35 -6.91
N ARG A 45 -2.48 14.30 -6.95
CA ARG A 45 -1.17 14.33 -7.62
C ARG A 45 -0.86 12.94 -8.18
N PRO A 46 -1.34 12.62 -9.38
CA PRO A 46 -1.21 11.28 -9.96
C PRO A 46 0.26 10.98 -10.24
N TRP A 47 0.80 9.95 -9.58
CA TRP A 47 2.22 9.62 -9.65
C TRP A 47 2.59 8.72 -10.85
N LEU A 48 1.64 7.96 -11.39
CA LEU A 48 1.77 7.30 -12.70
C LEU A 48 0.81 7.97 -13.67
N ALA A 49 1.14 9.19 -14.05
CA ALA A 49 0.53 9.74 -15.24
C ALA A 49 1.08 8.96 -16.44
N GLY A 50 0.20 8.39 -17.26
CA GLY A 50 0.59 7.74 -18.52
C GLY A 50 1.32 8.71 -19.46
N PRO A 51 1.46 8.38 -20.75
CA PRO A 51 2.17 9.23 -21.74
C PRO A 51 1.77 10.73 -21.73
N GLN A 52 0.57 11.01 -21.21
CA GLN A 52 -0.09 12.31 -21.11
C GLN A 52 0.37 13.18 -19.93
N GLY A 53 0.92 12.62 -18.84
CA GLY A 53 1.44 13.44 -17.74
C GLY A 53 2.95 13.53 -17.66
N PHE A 54 3.68 12.63 -18.33
CA PHE A 54 5.07 12.91 -18.70
C PHE A 54 5.13 14.17 -19.57
N THR A 55 4.26 14.28 -20.58
CA THR A 55 4.14 15.46 -21.45
C THR A 55 3.71 16.72 -20.70
N ALA A 56 2.80 16.62 -19.71
CA ALA A 56 2.46 17.75 -18.84
C ALA A 56 3.65 18.23 -17.99
N SER A 57 4.42 17.31 -17.39
CA SER A 57 5.61 17.66 -16.61
C SER A 57 6.74 18.24 -17.47
N LEU A 58 6.88 17.80 -18.72
CA LEU A 58 7.82 18.38 -19.69
C LEU A 58 7.41 19.79 -20.12
N HIS A 59 6.12 20.07 -20.23
CA HIS A 59 5.62 21.41 -20.56
C HIS A 59 5.90 22.41 -19.43
N ASP A 60 5.71 21.99 -18.17
CA ASP A 60 6.10 22.78 -17.00
C ASP A 60 7.63 23.01 -16.96
N ALA A 61 8.44 21.99 -17.26
CA ALA A 61 9.90 22.15 -17.32
C ALA A 61 10.36 23.08 -18.46
N ALA A 62 9.72 22.99 -19.64
CA ALA A 62 10.04 23.83 -20.80
C ALA A 62 9.67 25.30 -20.57
N SER A 63 8.53 25.57 -19.94
CA SER A 63 8.12 26.94 -19.59
C SER A 63 9.06 27.58 -18.56
N MET A 64 9.58 26.81 -17.60
CA MET A 64 10.60 27.28 -16.66
C MET A 64 11.92 27.65 -17.33
N LEU A 65 12.38 26.85 -18.30
CA LEU A 65 13.61 27.15 -19.06
C LEU A 65 13.46 28.41 -19.94
N THR A 66 12.28 28.62 -20.53
CA THR A 66 11.99 29.79 -21.36
C THR A 66 11.90 31.07 -20.53
N MET A 67 11.46 30.98 -19.28
CA MET A 67 11.44 32.11 -18.34
C MET A 67 12.85 32.54 -17.87
N LEU A 68 13.86 31.68 -18.08
CA LEU A 68 15.26 31.90 -17.67
C LEU A 68 16.18 32.30 -18.84
N SER A 69 15.69 32.31 -20.09
CA SER A 69 16.42 32.74 -21.29
C SER A 69 16.05 34.15 -21.70
#